data_AF-A0A8H6BVL2-F1
#
_entry.id   AF-A0A8H6BVL2-F1
#
_cell.length_a   1.000
_cell.length_b   1.000
_cell.length_c   1.000
_cell.angle_alpha   90.00
_cell.angle_beta   90.00
_cell.angle_gamma   90.00
#
_symmetry.space_group_name_H-M   'P 1'
#
loop_
_entity.id
_entity.type
_entity.pdbx_description
1 polymer ?
#
loop_
_entity_poly.entity_id
_entity_poly.type
_entity_poly.pdbx_seq_one_letter_code
_entity_poly.pdbx_strand_id
1 'polypeptide(L)'
;MIECYWSSAKLCGCIPVERAQDFLKLGQGKVFVDPNDDCVLIGENTAFTKQCQKKGLIGLPNSLAPHIDNHVVFENVFNHLNDGNILGIFPEGGSHDRPDLLPLKPGVAIMALGAIAQQMEECEENDNNGKEQKEIQPISVVPVGLNYFHPNKFRSRVVIEFGKPIVVDQSMGKEYMEHHRDTVDKLLKVVTFGLKQVTLTCDDYDTLMVLQAARRLYTSTNREQIPLPMVVEMDRRLIKGYQQYKDEPDVKKLRDAVYHYNRTLMRLNLHDHQVESLDKFDKLKTFQMFVSRFFKFSLFMGLSLPGIILFSPVFITSKKISVRKAKEALAASSVKIKAKDVISTWKILVALVLAPALYIFYSVIGTYLIVKSQIVPQLSTIIIFIICYGWAVLTTYASLRVGEIGVDYYKSLKPLFISLISYEKDQLQIRELKKTREELRQRVNLFCNNYGPGMFQDYDEFYRNYNQMETETDYDEFKQSHKPLRRQNSWTSMDLTLNNLSDIPIFSAADLEQSNDISTSESSDEVNDEKEVEVEDVGDHSNEVSVRLRNAIRERRQNSF
;
A
#
# COMPACT_ATOMS: atom_id res chain seq x y z
N MET A 1 15.77 16.38 12.71
CA MET A 1 15.02 15.30 12.02
C MET A 1 13.87 15.87 11.18
N ILE A 2 13.05 16.76 11.76
CA ILE A 2 12.01 17.50 11.03
C ILE A 2 12.62 18.35 9.89
N GLU A 3 13.67 19.15 10.15
CA GLU A 3 14.30 19.99 9.10
C GLU A 3 14.83 19.24 7.87
N CYS A 4 15.31 18.00 8.02
CA CYS A 4 15.75 17.18 6.89
C CYS A 4 14.57 16.75 6.01
N TYR A 5 13.42 16.43 6.62
CA TYR A 5 12.19 16.09 5.89
C TYR A 5 11.62 17.30 5.14
N TRP A 6 11.73 18.48 5.73
CA TRP A 6 11.28 19.75 5.18
C TRP A 6 12.09 20.20 3.97
N SER A 7 13.41 20.00 4.02
CA SER A 7 14.31 20.29 2.91
C SER A 7 13.98 19.42 1.70
N SER A 8 13.66 18.14 1.91
CA SER A 8 13.21 17.22 0.87
C SER A 8 11.86 17.61 0.26
N ALA A 9 10.89 18.03 1.08
CA ALA A 9 9.55 18.41 0.62
C ALA A 9 9.55 19.70 -0.22
N LYS A 10 10.38 20.70 0.16
CA LYS A 10 10.58 21.91 -0.65
C LYS A 10 11.27 21.62 -1.98
N LEU A 11 12.21 20.68 -2.01
CA LEU A 11 12.84 20.23 -3.26
C LEU A 11 11.84 19.56 -4.22
N CYS A 12 10.73 19.03 -3.71
CA CYS A 12 9.64 18.46 -4.51
C CYS A 12 8.56 19.47 -4.92
N GLY A 13 8.75 20.77 -4.65
CA GLY A 13 7.78 21.82 -5.00
C GLY A 13 6.50 21.81 -4.16
N CYS A 14 6.50 21.14 -3.00
CA CYS A 14 5.34 21.14 -2.10
C CYS A 14 5.23 22.47 -1.35
N ILE A 15 4.02 23.04 -1.28
CA ILE A 15 3.72 24.14 -0.35
C ILE A 15 3.70 23.57 1.06
N PRO A 16 4.64 23.94 1.95
CA PRO A 16 4.66 23.39 3.29
C PRO A 16 3.45 23.88 4.08
N VAL A 17 2.65 22.95 4.59
CA VAL A 17 1.60 23.24 5.55
C VAL A 17 2.10 22.79 6.92
N GLU A 18 2.48 23.76 7.75
CA GLU A 18 2.84 23.51 9.14
C GLU A 18 1.59 23.13 9.91
N ARG A 19 1.61 22.03 10.67
CA ARG A 19 0.52 21.73 11.61
C ARG A 19 0.90 22.23 12.98
N ALA A 20 -0.06 22.81 13.67
CA ALA A 20 0.07 23.33 15.02
C ALA A 20 0.56 22.27 16.04
N GLN A 21 0.26 21.00 15.77
CA GLN A 21 0.75 19.85 16.56
C GLN A 21 2.25 19.65 16.45
N ASP A 22 2.85 20.04 15.31
CA ASP A 22 4.27 19.85 15.03
C ASP A 22 5.14 20.86 15.82
N PHE A 23 4.53 21.94 16.35
CA PHE A 23 5.19 22.97 17.20
C PHE A 23 5.04 22.76 18.71
N LEU A 24 4.21 21.80 19.15
CA LEU A 24 4.01 21.55 20.57
C LEU A 24 5.30 21.03 21.20
N LYS A 25 5.80 21.77 22.20
CA LYS A 25 6.90 21.32 23.05
C LYS A 25 6.32 20.77 24.35
N LEU A 26 6.82 19.60 24.77
CA LEU A 26 6.48 19.02 26.07
C LEU A 26 6.94 19.95 27.19
N GLY A 27 5.97 20.54 27.91
CA GLY A 27 6.21 21.27 29.15
C GLY A 27 6.42 20.32 30.32
N GLN A 28 7.07 20.81 31.39
CA GLN A 28 7.23 20.07 32.64
C GLN A 28 6.12 20.44 33.63
N GLY A 29 5.70 19.47 34.46
CA GLY A 29 4.76 19.66 35.55
C GLY A 29 3.31 19.28 35.22
N LYS A 30 2.40 19.54 36.16
CA LYS A 30 0.95 19.36 36.03
C LYS A 30 0.26 20.72 36.06
N VAL A 31 -0.81 20.87 35.29
CA VAL A 31 -1.59 22.12 35.22
C VAL A 31 -3.04 21.84 35.60
N PHE A 32 -3.61 22.72 36.41
CA PHE A 32 -5.00 22.70 36.89
C PHE A 32 -5.63 24.06 36.60
N VAL A 33 -6.95 24.08 36.38
CA VAL A 33 -7.71 25.34 36.33
C VAL A 33 -8.15 25.68 37.75
N ASP A 34 -8.09 26.96 38.14
CA ASP A 34 -8.58 27.40 39.44
C ASP A 34 -10.10 27.14 39.53
N PRO A 35 -10.60 26.44 40.58
CA PRO A 35 -12.03 26.18 40.73
C PRO A 35 -12.91 27.43 40.88
N ASN A 36 -12.33 28.61 41.12
CA ASN A 36 -13.07 29.86 41.29
C ASN A 36 -12.92 30.85 40.11
N ASP A 37 -11.96 30.62 39.20
CA ASP A 37 -11.71 31.50 38.05
C ASP A 37 -11.14 30.70 36.86
N ASP A 38 -11.99 30.50 35.85
CA ASP A 38 -11.66 29.75 34.62
C ASP A 38 -10.53 30.41 33.78
N CYS A 39 -10.16 31.66 34.08
CA CYS A 39 -9.06 32.36 33.42
C CYS A 39 -7.69 32.15 34.10
N VAL A 40 -7.65 31.46 35.24
CA VAL A 40 -6.43 31.24 36.03
C VAL A 40 -5.99 29.78 35.97
N LEU A 41 -4.77 29.55 35.46
CA LEU A 41 -4.13 28.23 35.41
C LEU A 41 -3.06 28.10 36.51
N ILE A 42 -3.22 27.09 37.37
CA ILE A 42 -2.32 26.75 38.47
C ILE A 42 -1.41 25.61 38.03
N GLY A 43 -0.11 25.72 38.29
CA GLY A 43 0.88 24.70 37.91
C GLY A 43 1.61 24.11 39.10
N GLU A 44 1.67 22.78 39.17
CA GLU A 44 2.53 22.05 40.10
C GLU A 44 3.80 21.58 39.39
N ASN A 45 4.97 22.01 39.91
CA ASN A 45 6.28 21.73 39.32
C ASN A 45 6.41 22.18 37.85
N THR A 46 5.70 23.24 37.46
CA THR A 46 5.76 23.81 36.11
C THR A 46 6.77 24.96 36.03
N ALA A 47 7.29 25.20 34.82
CA ALA A 47 8.21 26.30 34.54
C ALA A 47 7.57 27.33 33.57
N PHE A 48 6.34 27.80 33.88
CA PHE A 48 5.56 28.66 32.98
C PHE A 48 6.31 29.88 32.47
N THR A 49 7.05 30.58 33.33
CA THR A 49 7.80 31.80 32.96
C THR A 49 8.98 31.56 32.02
N LYS A 50 9.48 30.32 31.92
CA LYS A 50 10.57 29.94 31.00
C LYS A 50 10.08 29.17 29.78
N GLN A 51 9.01 28.40 29.92
CA GLN A 51 8.50 27.48 28.89
C GLN A 51 7.30 28.04 28.12
N CYS A 52 6.57 29.02 28.67
CA CYS A 52 5.43 29.66 28.03
C CYS A 52 5.77 31.09 27.60
N GLN A 53 5.10 31.57 26.55
CA GLN A 53 5.21 32.93 26.05
C GLN A 53 3.92 33.71 26.35
N LYS A 54 4.02 35.04 26.51
CA LYS A 54 2.83 35.90 26.65
C LYS A 54 1.95 35.75 25.40
N LYS A 55 0.64 35.56 25.57
CA LYS A 55 -0.34 35.20 24.52
C LYS A 55 -0.09 33.84 23.84
N GLY A 56 0.75 32.98 24.41
CA GLY A 56 0.91 31.59 23.96
C GLY A 56 -0.24 30.69 24.41
N LEU A 57 -0.46 29.59 23.69
CA LEU A 57 -1.48 28.60 24.00
C LEU A 57 -0.86 27.41 24.76
N ILE A 58 -1.52 26.96 25.83
CA ILE A 58 -1.13 25.78 26.60
C ILE A 58 -2.07 24.64 26.19
N GLY A 59 -1.52 23.64 25.48
CA GLY A 59 -2.25 22.42 25.14
C GLY A 59 -2.09 21.36 26.23
N LEU A 60 -3.18 20.74 26.66
CA LEU A 60 -3.13 19.52 27.45
C LEU A 60 -2.63 18.36 26.58
N PRO A 61 -2.05 17.29 27.16
CA PRO A 61 -1.53 16.14 26.42
C PRO A 61 -2.52 15.49 25.44
N ASN A 62 -3.82 15.76 25.61
CA ASN A 62 -4.92 15.28 24.77
C ASN A 62 -5.83 16.40 24.19
N SER A 63 -5.54 17.70 24.40
CA SER A 63 -6.40 18.77 23.87
C SER A 63 -5.98 19.19 22.46
N LEU A 64 -6.98 19.47 21.61
CA LEU A 64 -6.86 19.91 20.23
C LEU A 64 -5.74 20.94 20.01
N ALA A 65 -5.07 20.77 18.88
CA ALA A 65 -3.94 21.57 18.41
C ALA A 65 -4.23 23.09 18.40
N PRO A 66 -3.18 23.94 18.48
CA PRO A 66 -3.33 25.38 18.30
C PRO A 66 -4.10 25.75 17.03
N HIS A 67 -4.88 26.84 17.09
CA HIS A 67 -5.49 27.45 15.92
C HIS A 67 -4.37 28.01 15.03
N ILE A 68 -4.15 27.40 13.87
CA ILE A 68 -3.25 27.91 12.85
C ILE A 68 -4.03 28.96 12.09
N ASP A 69 -3.42 30.13 11.92
CA ASP A 69 -3.94 31.13 11.01
C ASP A 69 -3.79 30.61 9.57
N ASN A 70 -4.85 29.97 9.08
CA ASN A 70 -4.87 29.42 7.73
C ASN A 70 -5.01 30.53 6.67
N HIS A 71 -5.23 31.80 7.05
CA HIS A 71 -5.41 32.88 6.08
C HIS A 71 -4.18 33.04 5.18
N VAL A 72 -2.98 33.00 5.74
CA VAL A 72 -1.72 33.11 4.97
C VAL A 72 -1.56 31.94 3.99
N VAL A 73 -1.99 30.73 4.37
CA VAL A 73 -1.92 29.56 3.47
C VAL A 73 -2.92 29.71 2.33
N PHE A 74 -4.16 30.10 2.63
CA PHE A 74 -5.19 30.30 1.63
C PHE A 74 -4.84 31.43 0.66
N GLU A 75 -4.34 32.57 1.15
CA GLU A 75 -3.90 33.70 0.32
C GLU A 75 -2.79 33.28 -0.67
N ASN A 76 -1.79 32.53 -0.19
CA ASN A 76 -0.75 31.99 -1.07
C ASN A 76 -1.31 31.03 -2.12
N VAL A 77 -2.30 30.20 -1.76
CA VAL A 77 -2.96 29.30 -2.70
C VAL A 77 -3.78 30.07 -3.74
N PHE A 78 -4.50 31.11 -3.32
CA PHE A 78 -5.28 31.94 -4.23
C PHE A 78 -4.37 32.62 -5.26
N ASN A 79 -3.30 33.26 -4.81
CA ASN A 79 -2.31 33.88 -5.69
C ASN A 79 -1.71 32.85 -6.66
N HIS A 80 -1.34 31.66 -6.17
CA HIS A 80 -0.78 30.58 -7.00
C HIS A 80 -1.75 30.12 -8.09
N LEU A 81 -3.03 29.97 -7.77
CA LEU A 81 -4.08 29.61 -8.74
C LEU A 81 -4.36 30.75 -9.73
N ASN A 82 -4.37 32.01 -9.27
CA ASN A 82 -4.61 33.20 -10.08
C ASN A 82 -3.46 33.52 -11.05
N ASP A 83 -2.25 33.02 -10.75
CA ASP A 83 -1.10 33.03 -11.65
C ASP A 83 -1.18 31.94 -12.73
N GLY A 84 -2.25 31.12 -12.75
CA GLY A 84 -2.46 30.04 -13.72
C GLY A 84 -1.70 28.76 -13.39
N ASN A 85 -1.17 28.62 -12.17
CA ASN A 85 -0.47 27.41 -11.76
C ASN A 85 -1.42 26.31 -11.27
N ILE A 86 -0.90 25.09 -11.19
CA ILE A 86 -1.66 23.90 -10.80
C ILE A 86 -1.41 23.58 -9.32
N LEU A 87 -2.45 23.16 -8.61
CA LEU A 87 -2.39 22.67 -7.24
C LEU A 87 -2.89 21.22 -7.15
N GLY A 88 -2.07 20.33 -6.59
CA GLY A 88 -2.49 18.98 -6.21
C GLY A 88 -2.82 18.90 -4.72
N ILE A 89 -3.98 18.36 -4.36
CA ILE A 89 -4.44 18.25 -2.97
C ILE A 89 -5.12 16.91 -2.69
N PHE A 90 -4.88 16.37 -1.49
CA PHE A 90 -5.57 15.18 -0.97
C PHE A 90 -6.61 15.63 0.08
N PRO A 91 -7.89 15.79 -0.29
CA PRO A 91 -8.91 16.43 0.56
C PRO A 91 -9.26 15.68 1.84
N GLU A 92 -8.89 14.41 1.95
CA GLU A 92 -9.10 13.55 3.10
C GLU A 92 -8.21 13.92 4.31
N GLY A 93 -6.99 14.40 4.03
CA GLY A 93 -6.07 14.87 5.07
C GLY A 93 -5.46 13.78 5.96
N GLY A 94 -5.55 12.50 5.57
CA GLY A 94 -4.89 11.36 6.22
C GLY A 94 -4.83 10.14 5.28
N SER A 95 -3.88 9.23 5.50
CA SER A 95 -3.84 7.95 4.78
C SER A 95 -4.54 6.88 5.61
N HIS A 96 -5.40 6.08 4.98
CA HIS A 96 -6.11 4.99 5.65
C HIS A 96 -6.24 3.75 4.76
N ASP A 97 -6.56 2.62 5.39
CA ASP A 97 -6.78 1.34 4.72
C ASP A 97 -8.28 1.00 4.48
N ARG A 98 -9.19 1.95 4.66
CA ARG A 98 -10.63 1.75 4.44
C ARG A 98 -10.98 1.75 2.94
N PRO A 99 -12.00 0.98 2.51
CA PRO A 99 -12.42 0.88 1.10
C PRO A 99 -13.35 2.02 0.63
N ASP A 100 -13.85 2.88 1.53
CA ASP A 100 -14.61 4.09 1.20
C ASP A 100 -13.80 5.35 1.56
N LEU A 101 -14.11 6.45 0.89
CA LEU A 101 -13.49 7.76 1.14
C LEU A 101 -13.98 8.33 2.48
N LEU A 102 -13.06 8.84 3.31
CA LEU A 102 -13.50 9.66 4.45
C LEU A 102 -14.19 10.95 3.97
N PRO A 103 -15.00 11.58 4.85
CA PRO A 103 -15.52 12.91 4.60
C PRO A 103 -14.41 13.89 4.21
N LEU A 104 -14.58 14.52 3.06
CA LEU A 104 -13.62 15.48 2.54
C LEU A 104 -13.61 16.75 3.40
N LYS A 105 -12.42 17.31 3.61
CA LYS A 105 -12.30 18.61 4.29
C LYS A 105 -12.73 19.75 3.38
N PRO A 106 -13.38 20.81 3.92
CA PRO A 106 -13.89 21.93 3.11
C PRO A 106 -12.80 22.77 2.44
N GLY A 107 -11.53 22.62 2.84
CA GLY A 107 -10.41 23.41 2.33
C GLY A 107 -10.31 23.42 0.80
N VAL A 108 -10.62 22.32 0.10
CA VAL A 108 -10.58 22.28 -1.37
C VAL A 108 -11.60 23.22 -2.01
N ALA A 109 -12.83 23.26 -1.47
CA ALA A 109 -13.86 24.15 -1.97
C ALA A 109 -13.55 25.62 -1.64
N ILE A 110 -13.01 25.88 -0.44
CA ILE A 110 -12.57 27.23 -0.03
C ILE A 110 -11.45 27.74 -0.94
N MET A 111 -10.46 26.89 -1.28
CA MET A 111 -9.37 27.26 -2.18
C MET A 111 -9.86 27.71 -3.55
N ALA A 112 -10.79 26.95 -4.15
CA ALA A 112 -11.31 27.25 -5.49
C ALA A 112 -12.25 28.47 -5.50
N LEU A 113 -13.20 28.55 -4.56
CA LEU A 113 -14.15 29.68 -4.49
C LEU A 113 -13.47 30.97 -4.06
N GLY A 114 -12.57 30.89 -3.07
CA GLY A 114 -11.83 32.05 -2.56
C GLY A 114 -10.91 32.68 -3.60
N ALA A 115 -10.28 31.88 -4.45
CA ALA A 115 -9.46 32.39 -5.54
C ALA A 115 -10.28 33.18 -6.59
N ILE A 116 -11.49 32.70 -6.96
CA ILE A 116 -12.41 33.44 -7.83
C ILE A 116 -12.92 34.72 -7.15
N ALA A 117 -13.29 34.65 -5.88
CA ALA A 117 -13.74 35.82 -5.12
C ALA A 117 -12.65 36.90 -5.05
N GLN A 118 -11.39 36.50 -4.82
CA GLN A 118 -10.26 37.44 -4.85
C GLN A 118 -10.08 38.08 -6.24
N GLN A 119 -10.18 37.32 -7.33
CA GLN A 119 -10.13 37.90 -8.68
C GLN A 119 -11.26 38.94 -8.90
N MET A 120 -12.45 38.69 -8.36
CA MET A 120 -13.57 39.61 -8.47
C MET A 120 -13.34 40.91 -7.69
N GLU A 121 -12.85 40.82 -6.45
CA GLU A 121 -12.49 41.99 -5.63
C GLU A 121 -11.40 42.83 -6.33
N GLU A 122 -10.35 42.19 -6.88
CA GLU A 122 -9.29 42.86 -7.63
C GLU A 122 -9.82 43.56 -8.90
N CYS A 123 -10.80 42.98 -9.59
CA CYS A 123 -11.43 43.61 -10.76
C CYS A 123 -12.27 44.84 -10.37
N GLU A 124 -13.04 44.77 -9.28
CA GLU A 124 -13.81 45.92 -8.77
C GLU A 124 -12.90 47.08 -8.32
N GLU A 125 -11.75 46.78 -7.69
CA GLU A 125 -10.77 47.80 -7.31
C GLU A 125 -10.04 48.42 -8.51
N ASN A 126 -9.78 47.64 -9.57
CA ASN A 126 -9.12 48.12 -10.78
C ASN A 126 -10.04 48.94 -11.69
N ASP A 127 -11.33 48.60 -11.76
CA ASP A 127 -12.36 49.42 -12.45
C ASP A 127 -12.48 50.80 -11.80
N ASN A 128 -12.32 50.89 -10.47
CA ASN A 128 -12.30 52.17 -9.74
C ASN A 128 -11.00 52.97 -9.94
N ASN A 129 -9.88 52.31 -10.26
CA ASN A 129 -8.56 52.92 -10.42
C ASN A 129 -8.10 53.08 -11.89
N GLY A 130 -8.95 52.74 -12.87
CA GLY A 130 -8.69 52.94 -14.30
C GLY A 130 -7.54 52.11 -14.88
N LYS A 131 -7.25 50.93 -14.31
CA LYS A 131 -6.22 49.99 -14.81
C LYS A 131 -6.82 48.96 -15.76
N GLU A 132 -5.97 48.29 -16.55
CA GLU A 132 -6.37 47.25 -17.53
C GLU A 132 -7.29 46.19 -16.89
N GLN A 133 -8.42 45.91 -17.54
CA GLN A 133 -9.39 44.90 -17.12
C GLN A 133 -8.78 43.51 -17.28
N LYS A 134 -8.47 42.87 -16.15
CA LYS A 134 -8.09 41.46 -16.12
C LYS A 134 -9.36 40.61 -16.19
N GLU A 135 -9.49 39.78 -17.21
CA GLU A 135 -10.66 38.89 -17.35
C GLU A 135 -10.62 37.80 -16.26
N ILE A 136 -11.77 37.54 -15.63
CA ILE A 136 -11.88 36.55 -14.55
C ILE A 136 -11.69 35.16 -15.16
N GLN A 137 -10.70 34.42 -14.66
CA GLN A 137 -10.37 33.09 -15.16
C GLN A 137 -11.04 32.03 -14.29
N PRO A 138 -11.88 31.15 -14.88
CA PRO A 138 -12.54 30.10 -14.12
C PRO A 138 -11.54 29.04 -13.66
N ILE A 139 -11.75 28.52 -12.45
CA ILE A 139 -10.88 27.51 -11.84
C ILE A 139 -11.49 26.12 -12.05
N SER A 140 -10.72 25.21 -12.63
CA SER A 140 -11.17 23.83 -12.87
C SER A 140 -10.68 22.89 -11.78
N VAL A 141 -11.61 22.31 -11.02
CA VAL A 141 -11.32 21.24 -10.05
C VAL A 141 -11.49 19.90 -10.76
N VAL A 142 -10.39 19.16 -10.94
CA VAL A 142 -10.41 17.84 -11.60
C VAL A 142 -10.34 16.74 -10.54
N PRO A 143 -11.39 15.92 -10.37
CA PRO A 143 -11.33 14.73 -9.51
C PRO A 143 -10.32 13.73 -10.08
N VAL A 144 -9.39 13.26 -9.26
CA VAL A 144 -8.40 12.24 -9.66
C VAL A 144 -8.50 11.03 -8.75
N GLY A 145 -8.83 9.88 -9.33
CA GLY A 145 -8.92 8.60 -8.64
C GLY A 145 -7.62 7.81 -8.77
N LEU A 146 -7.06 7.36 -7.65
CA LEU A 146 -5.88 6.49 -7.61
C LEU A 146 -6.32 5.08 -7.18
N ASN A 147 -6.45 4.17 -8.14
CA ASN A 147 -6.89 2.80 -7.88
C ASN A 147 -5.67 1.87 -7.79
N TYR A 148 -5.25 1.56 -6.55
CA TYR A 148 -4.14 0.65 -6.26
C TYR A 148 -4.63 -0.80 -6.23
N PHE A 149 -3.94 -1.70 -6.95
CA PHE A 149 -4.27 -3.13 -6.90
C PHE A 149 -3.64 -3.83 -5.69
N HIS A 150 -2.44 -3.40 -5.29
CA HIS A 150 -1.70 -3.98 -4.17
C HIS A 150 -0.97 -2.87 -3.38
N PRO A 151 -1.69 -2.08 -2.56
CA PRO A 151 -1.13 -0.91 -1.87
C PRO A 151 0.06 -1.26 -0.97
N ASN A 152 0.09 -2.48 -0.43
CA ASN A 152 1.14 -2.96 0.46
C ASN A 152 2.39 -3.50 -0.26
N LYS A 153 2.42 -3.49 -1.60
CA LYS A 153 3.56 -3.99 -2.41
C LYS A 153 4.23 -2.84 -3.15
N PHE A 154 5.54 -2.77 -3.01
CA PHE A 154 6.38 -1.84 -3.76
C PHE A 154 6.32 -2.16 -5.27
N ARG A 155 6.34 -1.13 -6.14
CA ARG A 155 6.21 -1.24 -7.60
C ARG A 155 4.92 -1.94 -8.08
N SER A 156 3.85 -1.88 -7.29
CA SER A 156 2.55 -2.38 -7.73
C SER A 156 1.90 -1.46 -8.77
N ARG A 157 1.03 -2.05 -9.59
CA ARG A 157 0.29 -1.31 -10.63
C ARG A 157 -0.75 -0.39 -10.00
N VAL A 158 -0.90 0.78 -10.59
CA VAL A 158 -1.91 1.80 -10.26
C VAL A 158 -2.62 2.22 -11.54
N VAL A 159 -3.93 2.39 -11.47
CA VAL A 159 -4.70 3.13 -12.48
C VAL A 159 -5.00 4.51 -11.93
N ILE A 160 -4.67 5.52 -12.72
CA ILE A 160 -5.03 6.91 -12.46
C ILE A 160 -6.19 7.26 -13.38
N GLU A 161 -7.29 7.71 -12.80
CA GLU A 161 -8.46 8.13 -13.55
C GLU A 161 -8.77 9.59 -13.31
N PHE A 162 -9.05 10.31 -14.39
CA PHE A 162 -9.40 11.72 -14.37
C PHE A 162 -10.90 11.85 -14.60
N GLY A 163 -11.58 12.48 -13.64
CA GLY A 163 -13.00 12.77 -13.71
C GLY A 163 -13.27 13.97 -14.61
N LYS A 164 -14.56 14.24 -14.84
CA LYS A 164 -14.97 15.45 -15.56
C LYS A 164 -14.55 16.69 -14.73
N PRO A 165 -13.92 17.71 -15.35
CA PRO A 165 -13.60 18.96 -14.66
C PRO A 165 -14.85 19.64 -14.11
N ILE A 166 -14.80 20.02 -12.83
CA ILE A 166 -15.81 20.85 -12.17
C ILE A 166 -15.32 22.29 -12.30
N VAL A 167 -15.96 23.08 -13.17
CA VAL A 167 -15.56 24.46 -13.45
C VAL A 167 -16.20 25.38 -12.44
N VAL A 168 -15.39 26.07 -11.65
CA VAL A 168 -15.79 27.12 -10.71
C VAL A 168 -15.72 28.45 -11.44
N ASP A 169 -16.87 29.07 -11.64
CA ASP A 169 -17.07 30.27 -12.45
C ASP A 169 -17.41 31.50 -11.57
N GLN A 170 -17.54 32.65 -12.22
CA GLN A 170 -17.89 33.91 -11.56
C GLN A 170 -19.24 33.83 -10.82
N SER A 171 -20.20 33.04 -11.31
CA SER A 171 -21.52 32.93 -10.68
C SER A 171 -21.42 32.28 -9.29
N MET A 172 -20.63 31.20 -9.16
CA MET A 172 -20.34 30.59 -7.88
C MET A 172 -19.47 31.46 -6.96
N GLY A 173 -18.58 32.29 -7.54
CA GLY A 173 -17.84 33.30 -6.78
C GLY A 173 -18.76 34.32 -6.09
N LYS A 174 -19.75 34.85 -6.82
CA LYS A 174 -20.78 35.75 -6.25
C LYS A 174 -21.59 35.08 -5.14
N GLU A 175 -22.05 33.84 -5.38
CA GLU A 175 -22.79 33.08 -4.38
C GLU A 175 -21.95 32.79 -3.13
N TYR A 176 -20.62 32.64 -3.28
CA TYR A 176 -19.71 32.48 -2.15
C TYR A 176 -19.60 33.75 -1.31
N MET A 177 -19.52 34.94 -1.92
CA MET A 177 -19.46 36.22 -1.20
C MET A 177 -20.76 36.52 -0.42
N GLU A 178 -21.92 36.12 -0.95
CA GLU A 178 -23.21 36.29 -0.27
C GLU A 178 -23.47 35.19 0.79
N HIS A 179 -23.16 33.94 0.45
CA HIS A 179 -23.51 32.75 1.24
C HIS A 179 -22.34 31.77 1.37
N HIS A 180 -21.26 32.22 2.02
CA HIS A 180 -20.00 31.47 2.13
C HIS A 180 -20.14 29.98 2.50
N ARG A 181 -20.90 29.64 3.55
CA ARG A 181 -20.99 28.26 4.05
C ARG A 181 -21.76 27.35 3.11
N ASP A 182 -22.91 27.82 2.62
CA ASP A 182 -23.81 27.01 1.81
C ASP A 182 -23.17 26.70 0.45
N THR A 183 -22.48 27.68 -0.16
CA THR A 183 -21.78 27.51 -1.43
C THR A 183 -20.59 26.55 -1.31
N VAL A 184 -19.85 26.61 -0.20
CA VAL A 184 -18.77 25.65 0.11
C VAL A 184 -19.32 24.24 0.24
N ASP A 185 -20.40 24.05 0.99
CA ASP A 185 -21.01 22.73 1.19
C ASP A 185 -21.57 22.15 -0.12
N LYS A 186 -22.16 23.01 -0.97
CA LYS A 186 -22.62 22.61 -2.32
C LYS A 186 -21.45 22.13 -3.18
N LEU A 187 -20.38 22.93 -3.30
CA LEU A 187 -19.22 22.56 -4.11
C LEU A 187 -18.52 21.31 -3.56
N LEU A 188 -18.39 21.20 -2.23
CA LEU A 188 -17.79 20.04 -1.57
C LEU A 188 -18.55 18.75 -1.88
N LYS A 189 -19.89 18.79 -1.92
CA LYS A 189 -20.72 17.63 -2.33
C LYS A 189 -20.46 17.24 -3.78
N VAL A 190 -20.36 18.20 -4.68
CA VAL A 190 -20.07 17.95 -6.11
C VAL A 190 -18.68 17.33 -6.28
N VAL A 191 -17.66 17.87 -5.61
CA VAL A 191 -16.30 17.31 -5.62
C VAL A 191 -16.26 15.91 -5.02
N THR A 192 -16.97 15.68 -3.92
CA THR A 192 -17.09 14.35 -3.30
C THR A 192 -17.71 13.34 -4.25
N PHE A 193 -18.79 13.71 -4.92
CA PHE A 193 -19.44 12.86 -5.92
C PHE A 193 -18.50 12.59 -7.11
N GLY A 194 -17.82 13.61 -7.62
CA GLY A 194 -16.84 13.47 -8.70
C GLY A 194 -15.69 12.53 -8.34
N LEU A 195 -15.16 12.61 -7.11
CA LEU A 195 -14.13 11.69 -6.62
C LEU A 195 -14.66 10.25 -6.50
N LYS A 196 -15.87 10.06 -5.95
CA LYS A 196 -16.52 8.74 -5.88
C LYS A 196 -16.71 8.07 -7.24
N GLN A 197 -16.90 8.84 -8.32
CA GLN A 197 -17.01 8.30 -9.67
C GLN A 197 -15.69 7.71 -10.21
N VAL A 198 -14.55 8.29 -9.81
CA VAL A 198 -13.23 7.88 -10.30
C VAL A 198 -12.51 6.89 -9.37
N THR A 199 -13.00 6.70 -8.15
CA THR A 199 -12.49 5.73 -7.18
C THR A 199 -13.37 4.47 -7.11
N LEU A 200 -12.77 3.30 -6.92
CA LEU A 200 -13.50 2.08 -6.58
C LEU A 200 -13.90 2.09 -5.10
N THR A 201 -15.07 2.64 -4.78
CA THR A 201 -15.60 2.62 -3.40
C THR A 201 -16.53 1.44 -3.16
N CYS A 202 -16.31 0.70 -2.08
CA CYS A 202 -17.23 -0.31 -1.55
C CYS A 202 -17.48 -0.05 -0.08
N ASP A 203 -18.71 -0.32 0.38
CA ASP A 203 -19.10 -0.13 1.79
C ASP A 203 -18.32 -1.05 2.74
N ASP A 204 -17.82 -2.18 2.23
CA ASP A 204 -17.17 -3.23 3.00
C ASP A 204 -16.05 -3.94 2.20
N TYR A 205 -14.96 -4.26 2.89
CA TYR A 205 -13.78 -4.91 2.30
C TYR A 205 -14.09 -6.35 1.86
N ASP A 206 -14.86 -7.10 2.65
CA ASP A 206 -15.23 -8.47 2.32
C ASP A 206 -16.10 -8.50 1.05
N THR A 207 -17.02 -7.54 0.94
CA THR A 207 -17.81 -7.31 -0.27
C THR A 207 -16.94 -6.99 -1.48
N LEU A 208 -15.95 -6.11 -1.35
CA LEU A 208 -14.99 -5.81 -2.43
C LEU A 208 -14.23 -7.07 -2.88
N MET A 209 -13.76 -7.89 -1.93
CA MET A 209 -13.08 -9.15 -2.24
C MET A 209 -13.98 -10.17 -2.95
N VAL A 210 -15.26 -10.24 -2.57
CA VAL A 210 -16.27 -11.06 -3.23
C VAL A 210 -16.51 -10.59 -4.66
N LEU A 211 -16.67 -9.28 -4.88
CA LEU A 211 -16.89 -8.73 -6.22
C LEU A 211 -15.68 -8.95 -7.13
N GLN A 212 -14.47 -8.78 -6.62
CA GLN A 212 -13.25 -9.11 -7.37
C GLN A 212 -13.12 -10.62 -7.64
N ALA A 213 -13.63 -11.48 -6.75
CA ALA A 213 -13.72 -12.93 -6.99
C ALA A 213 -14.77 -13.25 -8.07
N ALA A 214 -15.94 -12.63 -8.02
CA ALA A 214 -16.98 -12.77 -9.02
C ALA A 214 -16.50 -12.31 -10.41
N ARG A 215 -15.80 -11.16 -10.51
CA ARG A 215 -15.15 -10.73 -11.75
C ARG A 215 -14.22 -11.80 -12.31
N ARG A 216 -13.36 -12.38 -11.46
CA ARG A 216 -12.43 -13.45 -11.88
C ARG A 216 -13.20 -14.64 -12.43
N LEU A 217 -14.25 -15.09 -11.74
CA LEU A 217 -15.11 -16.20 -12.19
C LEU A 217 -15.80 -15.91 -13.51
N TYR A 218 -16.21 -14.65 -13.74
CA TYR A 218 -16.88 -14.20 -14.97
C TYR A 218 -15.94 -14.05 -16.17
N THR A 219 -14.65 -13.78 -15.91
CA THR A 219 -13.65 -13.56 -16.97
C THR A 219 -13.23 -14.86 -17.64
N SER A 220 -13.17 -14.87 -18.98
CA SER A 220 -12.71 -16.01 -19.79
C SER A 220 -11.22 -16.37 -19.57
N THR A 221 -10.76 -17.46 -20.21
CA THR A 221 -9.48 -18.13 -19.97
C THR A 221 -8.24 -17.23 -20.18
N ASN A 222 -8.33 -16.16 -20.97
CA ASN A 222 -7.21 -15.26 -21.32
C ASN A 222 -7.16 -13.96 -20.47
N ARG A 223 -7.09 -14.10 -19.14
CA ARG A 223 -7.15 -12.97 -18.20
C ARG A 223 -5.96 -12.00 -18.26
N GLU A 224 -4.81 -12.45 -18.74
CA GLU A 224 -3.57 -11.68 -18.74
C GLU A 224 -3.55 -10.59 -19.83
N GLN A 225 -4.41 -10.73 -20.84
CA GLN A 225 -4.47 -9.82 -21.99
C GLN A 225 -5.46 -8.66 -21.81
N ILE A 226 -6.26 -8.67 -20.74
CA ILE A 226 -7.30 -7.66 -20.52
C ILE A 226 -6.66 -6.34 -20.06
N PRO A 227 -6.89 -5.22 -20.79
CA PRO A 227 -6.43 -3.91 -20.38
C PRO A 227 -6.92 -3.53 -18.99
N LEU A 228 -6.03 -2.96 -18.18
CA LEU A 228 -6.33 -2.54 -16.81
C LEU A 228 -7.54 -1.58 -16.68
N PRO A 229 -7.77 -0.62 -17.61
CA PRO A 229 -8.97 0.20 -17.58
C PRO A 229 -10.28 -0.60 -17.70
N MET A 230 -10.32 -1.64 -18.55
CA MET A 230 -11.50 -2.51 -18.67
C MET A 230 -11.72 -3.33 -17.39
N VAL A 231 -10.64 -3.74 -16.73
CA VAL A 231 -10.69 -4.44 -15.44
C VAL A 231 -11.31 -3.58 -14.34
N VAL A 232 -10.98 -2.28 -14.31
CA VAL A 232 -11.56 -1.31 -13.35
C VAL A 232 -13.02 -1.01 -13.69
N GLU A 233 -13.34 -0.81 -14.97
CA GLU A 233 -14.72 -0.56 -15.40
C GLU A 233 -15.63 -1.76 -15.11
N MET A 234 -15.13 -2.99 -15.31
CA MET A 234 -15.87 -4.20 -14.94
C MET A 234 -16.13 -4.28 -13.42
N ASP A 235 -15.13 -3.95 -12.58
CA ASP A 235 -15.33 -3.87 -11.12
C ASP A 235 -16.41 -2.84 -10.77
N ARG A 236 -16.41 -1.66 -11.41
CA ARG A 236 -17.45 -0.64 -11.19
C ARG A 236 -18.84 -1.14 -11.54
N ARG A 237 -18.99 -1.79 -12.69
CA ARG A 237 -20.28 -2.34 -13.14
C ARG A 237 -20.81 -3.39 -12.18
N LEU A 238 -19.93 -4.27 -11.68
CA LEU A 238 -20.28 -5.27 -10.66
C LEU A 238 -20.64 -4.63 -9.32
N ILE A 239 -19.90 -3.61 -8.87
CA ILE A 239 -20.20 -2.89 -7.63
C ILE A 239 -21.58 -2.21 -7.73
N LYS A 240 -21.84 -1.49 -8.82
CA LYS A 240 -23.15 -0.85 -9.07
C LYS A 240 -24.28 -1.87 -9.08
N GLY A 241 -24.10 -2.98 -9.81
CA GLY A 241 -25.09 -4.04 -9.86
C GLY A 241 -25.35 -4.67 -8.50
N TYR A 242 -24.30 -4.96 -7.73
CA TYR A 242 -24.45 -5.49 -6.39
C TYR A 242 -25.16 -4.49 -5.47
N GLN A 243 -24.82 -3.20 -5.49
CA GLN A 243 -25.45 -2.20 -4.63
C GLN A 243 -26.97 -2.08 -4.89
N GLN A 244 -27.40 -2.19 -6.14
CA GLN A 244 -28.80 -2.11 -6.53
C GLN A 244 -29.60 -3.37 -6.14
N TYR A 245 -29.00 -4.56 -6.27
CA TYR A 245 -29.68 -5.84 -6.06
C TYR A 245 -29.24 -6.59 -4.80
N LYS A 246 -28.53 -5.94 -3.87
CA LYS A 246 -27.98 -6.57 -2.65
C LYS A 246 -29.03 -7.25 -1.78
N ASP A 247 -30.27 -6.78 -1.85
CA ASP A 247 -31.35 -7.24 -0.98
C ASP A 247 -32.06 -8.49 -1.50
N GLU A 248 -31.88 -8.82 -2.79
CA GLU A 248 -32.44 -10.00 -3.44
C GLU A 248 -31.87 -11.31 -2.86
N PRO A 249 -32.71 -12.33 -2.61
CA PRO A 249 -32.29 -13.55 -1.93
C PRO A 249 -31.27 -14.36 -2.74
N ASP A 250 -31.37 -14.34 -4.07
CA ASP A 250 -30.45 -15.07 -4.95
C ASP A 250 -29.07 -14.41 -4.99
N VAL A 251 -29.01 -13.08 -4.91
CA VAL A 251 -27.77 -12.30 -4.86
C VAL A 251 -27.04 -12.52 -3.52
N LYS A 252 -27.78 -12.57 -2.40
CA LYS A 252 -27.22 -12.91 -1.08
C LYS A 252 -26.59 -14.31 -1.08
N LYS A 253 -27.32 -15.31 -1.59
CA LYS A 253 -26.79 -16.69 -1.72
C LYS A 253 -25.56 -16.76 -2.61
N LEU A 254 -25.56 -16.05 -3.74
CA LEU A 254 -24.42 -16.01 -4.65
C LEU A 254 -23.20 -15.36 -3.97
N ARG A 255 -23.40 -14.21 -3.31
CA ARG A 255 -22.36 -13.51 -2.55
C ARG A 255 -21.72 -14.44 -1.52
N ASP A 256 -22.52 -15.13 -0.72
CA ASP A 256 -22.04 -16.03 0.33
C ASP A 256 -21.27 -17.21 -0.27
N ALA A 257 -21.78 -17.79 -1.36
CA ALA A 257 -21.09 -18.89 -2.03
C ALA A 257 -19.73 -18.46 -2.62
N VAL A 258 -19.66 -17.27 -3.24
CA VAL A 258 -18.40 -16.70 -3.74
C VAL A 258 -17.46 -16.31 -2.60
N TYR A 259 -17.99 -15.81 -1.48
CA TYR A 259 -17.22 -15.51 -0.27
C TYR A 259 -16.56 -16.75 0.30
N HIS A 260 -17.32 -17.83 0.50
CA HIS A 260 -16.78 -19.10 1.00
C HIS A 260 -15.76 -19.72 0.04
N TYR A 261 -16.01 -19.63 -1.27
CA TYR A 261 -15.05 -20.06 -2.28
C TYR A 261 -13.75 -19.26 -2.22
N ASN A 262 -13.82 -17.93 -2.23
CA ASN A 262 -12.65 -17.05 -2.19
C ASN A 262 -11.88 -17.22 -0.87
N ARG A 263 -12.56 -17.39 0.27
CA ARG A 263 -11.92 -17.74 1.55
C ARG A 263 -11.25 -19.11 1.50
N THR A 264 -11.85 -20.08 0.83
CA THR A 264 -11.23 -21.39 0.64
C THR A 264 -9.99 -21.28 -0.24
N LEU A 265 -10.04 -20.53 -1.33
CA LEU A 265 -8.84 -20.21 -2.13
C LEU A 265 -7.76 -19.50 -1.31
N MET A 266 -8.11 -18.52 -0.48
CA MET A 266 -7.17 -17.81 0.38
C MET A 266 -6.56 -18.73 1.44
N ARG A 267 -7.38 -19.55 2.10
CA ARG A 267 -6.91 -20.58 3.03
C ARG A 267 -5.91 -21.48 2.33
N LEU A 268 -6.28 -21.99 1.16
CA LEU A 268 -5.46 -22.83 0.29
C LEU A 268 -4.29 -22.08 -0.38
N ASN A 269 -4.23 -20.75 -0.24
CA ASN A 269 -3.32 -19.82 -0.93
C ASN A 269 -3.16 -20.21 -2.42
N LEU A 270 -4.31 -20.41 -3.04
CA LEU A 270 -4.50 -20.66 -4.45
C LEU A 270 -5.05 -19.40 -5.11
N HIS A 271 -4.55 -19.08 -6.30
CA HIS A 271 -5.22 -18.14 -7.17
C HIS A 271 -6.26 -18.87 -8.03
N ASP A 272 -7.36 -18.19 -8.34
CA ASP A 272 -8.46 -18.76 -9.12
C ASP A 272 -8.02 -19.36 -10.47
N HIS A 273 -7.05 -18.73 -11.17
CA HIS A 273 -6.51 -19.27 -12.44
C HIS A 273 -5.79 -20.62 -12.28
N GLN A 274 -5.22 -20.86 -11.10
CA GLN A 274 -4.44 -22.06 -10.84
C GLN A 274 -5.33 -23.28 -10.68
N VAL A 275 -6.58 -23.07 -10.22
CA VAL A 275 -7.57 -24.12 -9.98
C VAL A 275 -7.79 -24.99 -11.22
N GLU A 276 -7.86 -24.37 -12.39
CA GLU A 276 -8.10 -25.05 -13.67
C GLU A 276 -6.92 -25.96 -14.04
N SER A 277 -5.70 -25.47 -13.80
CA SER A 277 -4.44 -26.17 -14.05
C SER A 277 -4.07 -27.23 -12.99
N LEU A 278 -4.88 -27.47 -11.96
CA LEU A 278 -4.59 -28.50 -10.95
C LEU A 278 -4.82 -29.91 -11.54
N ASP A 279 -3.75 -30.55 -11.99
CA ASP A 279 -3.78 -31.92 -12.53
C ASP A 279 -3.47 -32.97 -11.46
N LYS A 280 -3.75 -34.24 -11.77
CA LYS A 280 -3.45 -35.37 -10.90
C LYS A 280 -1.93 -35.47 -10.68
N PHE A 281 -1.48 -35.54 -9.43
CA PHE A 281 -0.07 -35.69 -9.10
C PHE A 281 0.46 -37.08 -9.47
N ASP A 282 1.73 -37.18 -9.86
CA ASP A 282 2.44 -38.46 -9.93
C ASP A 282 3.22 -38.67 -8.63
N LYS A 283 2.88 -39.69 -7.83
CA LYS A 283 3.53 -40.00 -6.55
C LYS A 283 5.06 -40.09 -6.67
N LEU A 284 5.54 -40.68 -7.77
CA LEU A 284 6.97 -40.84 -8.03
C LEU A 284 7.68 -39.50 -8.24
N LYS A 285 7.04 -38.57 -8.95
CA LYS A 285 7.59 -37.25 -9.24
C LYS A 285 7.63 -36.38 -7.97
N THR A 286 6.55 -36.40 -7.18
CA THR A 286 6.49 -35.69 -5.88
C THR A 286 7.54 -36.21 -4.91
N PHE A 287 7.77 -37.53 -4.86
CA PHE A 287 8.81 -38.13 -4.03
C PHE A 287 10.23 -37.70 -4.46
N GLN A 288 10.53 -37.75 -5.76
CA GLN A 288 11.83 -37.31 -6.28
C GLN A 288 12.08 -35.82 -5.99
N MET A 289 11.04 -34.98 -6.11
CA MET A 289 11.11 -33.56 -5.75
C MET A 289 11.42 -33.38 -4.27
N PHE A 290 10.71 -34.07 -3.37
CA PHE A 290 10.95 -34.01 -1.94
C PHE A 290 12.42 -34.31 -1.58
N VAL A 291 12.96 -35.41 -2.10
CA VAL A 291 14.36 -35.82 -1.84
C VAL A 291 15.35 -34.76 -2.34
N SER A 292 15.15 -34.24 -3.56
CA SER A 292 16.00 -33.19 -4.14
C SER A 292 15.98 -31.91 -3.31
N ARG A 293 14.79 -31.47 -2.87
CA ARG A 293 14.61 -30.26 -2.04
C ARG A 293 15.23 -30.45 -0.65
N PHE A 294 15.10 -31.63 -0.07
CA PHE A 294 15.64 -31.94 1.24
C PHE A 294 17.17 -31.88 1.23
N PHE A 295 17.79 -32.46 0.19
CA PHE A 295 19.22 -32.39 0.00
C PHE A 295 19.71 -30.94 -0.19
N LYS A 296 19.05 -30.15 -1.06
CA LYS A 296 19.39 -28.73 -1.28
C LYS A 296 19.24 -27.90 0.00
N PHE A 297 18.15 -28.10 0.74
CA PHE A 297 17.95 -27.44 2.04
C PHE A 297 19.10 -27.76 3.01
N SER A 298 19.44 -29.04 3.16
CA SER A 298 20.50 -29.48 4.08
C SER A 298 21.85 -28.87 3.70
N LEU A 299 22.18 -28.85 2.41
CA LEU A 299 23.40 -28.23 1.89
C LEU A 299 23.46 -26.72 2.17
N PHE A 300 22.43 -25.97 1.80
CA PHE A 300 22.36 -24.52 2.01
C PHE A 300 22.31 -24.15 3.50
N MET A 301 21.61 -24.92 4.32
CA MET A 301 21.60 -24.72 5.77
C MET A 301 23.01 -24.93 6.35
N GLY A 302 23.73 -25.97 5.93
CA GLY A 302 25.11 -26.22 6.37
C GLY A 302 26.08 -25.08 5.99
N LEU A 303 25.97 -24.55 4.77
CA LEU A 303 26.80 -23.43 4.28
C LEU A 303 26.50 -22.10 5.00
N SER A 304 25.24 -21.84 5.37
CA SER A 304 24.85 -20.59 6.03
C SER A 304 25.08 -20.60 7.54
N LEU A 305 25.13 -21.76 8.18
CA LEU A 305 25.20 -21.93 9.64
C LEU A 305 26.31 -21.10 10.31
N PRO A 306 27.57 -21.09 9.83
CA PRO A 306 28.64 -20.31 10.47
C PRO A 306 28.36 -18.80 10.48
N GLY A 307 27.83 -18.27 9.38
CA GLY A 307 27.50 -16.84 9.29
C GLY A 307 26.27 -16.46 10.13
N ILE A 308 25.28 -17.35 10.23
CA ILE A 308 24.10 -17.14 11.09
C ILE A 308 24.52 -17.07 12.55
N ILE A 309 25.43 -17.95 13.00
CA ILE A 309 25.97 -17.91 14.36
C ILE A 309 26.68 -16.58 14.61
N LEU A 310 27.57 -16.19 13.70
CA LEU A 310 28.38 -14.98 13.79
C LEU A 310 27.52 -13.70 13.81
N PHE A 311 26.35 -13.71 13.15
CA PHE A 311 25.43 -12.58 13.08
C PHE A 311 24.22 -12.66 14.04
N SER A 312 24.09 -13.77 14.78
CA SER A 312 22.98 -13.99 15.73
C SER A 312 22.76 -12.84 16.73
N PRO A 313 23.80 -12.14 17.26
CA PRO A 313 23.59 -11.03 18.16
C PRO A 313 22.82 -9.87 17.50
N VAL A 314 23.02 -9.63 16.20
CA VAL A 314 22.29 -8.60 15.46
C VAL A 314 20.82 -8.96 15.35
N PHE A 315 20.52 -10.20 14.97
CA PHE A 315 19.13 -10.64 14.83
C PHE A 315 18.36 -10.57 16.17
N ILE A 316 18.99 -11.00 17.26
CA ILE A 316 18.37 -11.01 18.60
C ILE A 316 18.13 -9.59 19.10
N THR A 317 19.15 -8.71 19.04
CA THR A 317 19.04 -7.33 19.51
C THR A 317 18.06 -6.51 18.67
N SER A 318 18.11 -6.67 17.35
CA SER A 318 17.19 -6.04 16.40
C SER A 318 15.73 -6.42 16.69
N LYS A 319 15.44 -7.71 16.88
CA LYS A 319 14.09 -8.19 17.24
C LYS A 319 13.61 -7.61 18.58
N LYS A 320 14.47 -7.59 19.60
CA LYS A 320 14.11 -7.09 20.94
C LYS A 320 13.80 -5.60 20.94
N ILE A 321 14.64 -4.79 20.28
CA ILE A 321 14.47 -3.33 20.21
C ILE A 321 13.27 -2.96 19.34
N SER A 322 13.10 -3.61 18.17
CA SER A 322 12.01 -3.29 17.24
C SER A 322 10.63 -3.55 17.85
N VAL A 323 10.48 -4.66 18.59
CA VAL A 323 9.20 -5.00 19.24
C VAL A 323 8.87 -4.02 20.36
N ARG A 324 9.87 -3.63 21.17
CA ARG A 324 9.68 -2.63 22.22
C ARG A 324 9.21 -1.29 21.64
N LYS A 325 9.84 -0.83 20.56
CA LYS A 325 9.52 0.45 19.91
C LYS A 325 8.19 0.43 19.16
N ALA A 326 7.80 -0.72 18.59
CA ALA A 326 6.49 -0.88 18.00
C ALA A 326 5.37 -0.78 19.05
N LYS A 327 5.55 -1.38 20.24
CA LYS A 327 4.59 -1.24 21.36
C LYS A 327 4.44 0.21 21.83
N GLU A 328 5.55 0.94 21.94
CA GLU A 328 5.54 2.38 22.27
C GLU A 328 4.79 3.21 21.22
N ALA A 329 4.99 2.92 19.92
CA ALA A 329 4.33 3.63 18.83
C ALA A 329 2.83 3.32 18.70
N LEU A 330 2.42 2.10 19.06
CA LEU A 330 1.01 1.69 19.08
C LEU A 330 0.26 2.34 20.24
N ALA A 331 0.89 2.44 21.41
CA ALA A 331 0.32 3.10 22.59
C ALA A 331 0.16 4.63 22.42
N ALA A 332 1.04 5.27 21.63
CA ALA A 332 1.02 6.71 21.41
C ALA A 332 0.04 7.17 20.30
N SER A 333 -0.61 6.24 19.59
CA SER A 333 -1.39 6.57 18.39
C SER A 333 -2.75 5.89 18.38
N SER A 334 -3.82 6.67 18.57
CA SER A 334 -5.21 6.18 18.53
C SER A 334 -5.65 5.61 17.17
N VAL A 335 -4.90 5.89 16.10
CA VAL A 335 -5.28 5.55 14.72
C VAL A 335 -4.48 4.37 14.15
N LYS A 336 -3.40 3.93 14.80
CA LYS A 336 -2.49 2.89 14.26
C LYS A 336 -2.85 1.51 14.79
N ILE A 337 -3.22 0.59 13.90
CA ILE A 337 -3.68 -0.75 14.29
C ILE A 337 -2.52 -1.74 14.44
N LYS A 338 -1.47 -1.70 13.59
CA LYS A 338 -0.38 -2.70 13.60
C LYS A 338 1.06 -2.16 13.62
N ALA A 339 1.29 -0.85 13.47
CA ALA A 339 2.60 -0.17 13.51
C ALA A 339 3.78 -0.90 12.82
N LYS A 340 3.54 -1.60 11.71
CA LYS A 340 4.53 -2.45 11.03
C LYS A 340 5.73 -1.66 10.52
N ASP A 341 5.50 -0.42 10.08
CA ASP A 341 6.55 0.46 9.56
C ASP A 341 7.65 0.73 10.59
N VAL A 342 7.25 0.89 11.86
CA VAL A 342 8.17 1.14 12.97
C VAL A 342 9.09 -0.06 13.21
N ILE A 343 8.56 -1.28 13.08
CA ILE A 343 9.36 -2.52 13.26
C ILE A 343 10.49 -2.55 12.22
N SER A 344 10.16 -2.30 10.95
CA SER A 344 11.12 -2.35 9.85
C SER A 344 12.21 -1.28 9.99
N THR A 345 11.84 -0.04 10.33
CA THR A 345 12.80 1.06 10.52
C THR A 345 13.80 0.75 11.63
N TRP A 346 13.32 0.27 12.78
CA TRP A 346 14.21 -0.03 13.91
C TRP A 346 15.14 -1.22 13.64
N LYS A 347 14.68 -2.22 12.87
CA LYS A 347 15.56 -3.34 12.49
C LYS A 347 16.72 -2.89 11.63
N ILE A 348 16.47 -2.02 10.64
CA ILE A 348 17.50 -1.45 9.76
C ILE A 348 18.46 -0.59 10.57
N LEU A 349 17.95 0.28 11.46
CA LEU A 349 18.77 1.18 12.26
C LEU A 349 19.71 0.41 13.21
N VAL A 350 19.21 -0.63 13.86
CA VAL A 350 20.05 -1.49 14.73
C VAL A 350 21.10 -2.24 13.90
N ALA A 351 20.74 -2.76 12.72
CA ALA A 351 21.69 -3.45 11.85
C ALA A 351 22.78 -2.51 11.32
N LEU A 352 22.44 -1.26 10.97
CA LEU A 352 23.37 -0.26 10.47
C LEU A 352 24.51 0.04 11.46
N VAL A 353 24.21 0.04 12.76
CA VAL A 353 25.19 0.34 13.82
C VAL A 353 25.91 -0.93 14.29
N LEU A 354 25.16 -2.01 14.54
CA LEU A 354 25.70 -3.19 15.20
C LEU A 354 26.46 -4.12 14.24
N ALA A 355 26.09 -4.17 12.95
CA ALA A 355 26.77 -5.02 11.98
C ALA A 355 28.23 -4.58 11.73
N PRO A 356 28.53 -3.29 11.44
CA PRO A 356 29.92 -2.84 11.32
C PRO A 356 30.72 -3.05 12.60
N ALA A 357 30.12 -2.82 13.77
CA ALA A 357 30.77 -3.03 15.05
C ALA A 357 31.20 -4.50 15.25
N LEU A 358 30.34 -5.45 14.89
CA LEU A 358 30.68 -6.88 14.93
C LEU A 358 31.75 -7.25 13.90
N TYR A 359 31.69 -6.71 12.68
CA TYR A 359 32.73 -6.98 11.68
C TYR A 359 34.10 -6.50 12.15
N ILE A 360 34.18 -5.31 12.75
CA ILE A 360 35.42 -4.80 13.36
C ILE A 360 35.86 -5.75 14.47
N PHE A 361 34.97 -6.16 15.37
CA PHE A 361 35.29 -7.08 16.47
C PHE A 361 35.87 -8.41 15.98
N TYR A 362 35.22 -9.07 15.02
CA TYR A 362 35.72 -10.33 14.45
C TYR A 362 37.02 -10.15 13.66
N SER A 363 37.19 -9.02 12.98
CA SER A 363 38.42 -8.70 12.24
C SER A 363 39.60 -8.47 13.15
N VAL A 364 39.40 -7.84 14.31
CA VAL A 364 40.45 -7.68 15.34
C VAL A 364 40.88 -9.04 15.88
N ILE A 365 39.91 -9.91 16.21
CA ILE A 365 40.20 -11.27 16.70
C ILE A 365 40.94 -12.09 15.64
N GLY A 366 40.48 -12.06 14.39
CA GLY A 366 41.12 -12.76 13.27
C GLY A 366 42.55 -12.27 13.03
N THR A 367 42.76 -10.95 13.05
CA THR A 367 44.09 -10.34 12.91
C THR A 367 45.02 -10.78 14.03
N TYR A 368 44.55 -10.76 15.28
CA TYR A 368 45.33 -11.20 16.44
C TYR A 368 45.74 -12.67 16.33
N LEU A 369 44.84 -13.56 15.91
CA LEU A 369 45.13 -14.99 15.73
C LEU A 369 46.13 -15.25 14.60
N ILE A 370 46.04 -14.53 13.48
CA ILE A 370 46.95 -14.68 12.33
C ILE A 370 48.36 -14.19 12.68
N VAL A 371 48.46 -13.05 13.36
CA VAL A 371 49.75 -12.48 13.80
C VAL A 371 50.41 -13.39 14.84
N LYS A 372 49.65 -13.90 15.82
CA LYS A 372 50.17 -14.81 16.85
C LYS A 372 50.65 -16.14 16.26
N SER A 373 49.94 -16.68 15.28
CA SER A 373 50.25 -17.98 14.67
C SER A 373 51.35 -17.92 13.60
N GLN A 374 51.91 -16.72 13.31
CA GLN A 374 52.92 -16.50 12.26
C GLN A 374 52.59 -17.12 10.89
N ILE A 375 51.31 -17.18 10.51
CA ILE A 375 50.86 -17.82 9.27
C ILE A 375 51.32 -17.02 8.04
N VAL A 376 51.36 -15.69 8.15
CA VAL A 376 51.75 -14.78 7.05
C VAL A 376 52.67 -13.66 7.57
N PRO A 377 53.95 -13.95 7.84
CA PRO A 377 54.87 -13.02 8.51
C PRO A 377 55.27 -11.81 7.65
N GLN A 378 55.01 -11.82 6.34
CA GLN A 378 55.40 -10.76 5.40
C GLN A 378 54.36 -9.64 5.23
N LEU A 379 53.13 -9.79 5.72
CA LEU A 379 52.08 -8.78 5.56
C LEU A 379 52.00 -7.84 6.75
N SER A 380 51.70 -6.57 6.48
CA SER A 380 51.44 -5.59 7.56
C SER A 380 50.15 -5.95 8.30
N THR A 381 50.10 -5.63 9.58
CA THR A 381 48.93 -5.86 10.45
C THR A 381 47.66 -5.19 9.90
N ILE A 382 47.81 -4.04 9.24
CA ILE A 382 46.72 -3.29 8.62
C ILE A 382 46.14 -4.04 7.41
N ILE A 383 47.00 -4.63 6.58
CA ILE A 383 46.55 -5.40 5.41
C ILE A 383 45.81 -6.67 5.86
N ILE A 384 46.30 -7.35 6.90
CA ILE A 384 45.63 -8.52 7.48
C ILE A 384 44.24 -8.13 8.01
N PHE A 385 44.11 -7.00 8.70
CA PHE A 385 42.83 -6.50 9.18
C PHE A 385 41.84 -6.22 8.04
N ILE A 386 42.28 -5.56 6.97
CA ILE A 386 41.43 -5.27 5.80
C ILE A 386 40.95 -6.57 5.14
N ILE A 387 41.83 -7.57 5.01
CA ILE A 387 41.47 -8.89 4.46
C ILE A 387 40.46 -9.60 5.36
N CYS A 388 40.69 -9.63 6.68
CA CYS A 388 39.74 -10.23 7.63
C CYS A 388 38.38 -9.52 7.60
N TYR A 389 38.37 -8.20 7.50
CA TYR A 389 37.14 -7.41 7.40
C TYR A 389 36.38 -7.70 6.10
N GLY A 390 37.07 -7.69 4.97
CA GLY A 390 36.48 -8.08 3.68
C GLY A 390 35.92 -9.50 3.71
N TRP A 391 36.64 -10.45 4.32
CA TRP A 391 36.20 -11.83 4.45
C TRP A 391 34.97 -11.98 5.36
N ALA A 392 34.90 -11.22 6.46
CA ALA A 392 33.73 -11.19 7.35
C ALA A 392 32.48 -10.65 6.63
N VAL A 393 32.64 -9.58 5.83
CA VAL A 393 31.55 -9.02 5.03
C VAL A 393 31.08 -10.01 3.96
N LEU A 394 32.01 -10.61 3.20
CA LEU A 394 31.68 -11.60 2.16
C LEU A 394 31.00 -12.84 2.73
N THR A 395 31.51 -13.36 3.86
CA THR A 395 30.92 -14.53 4.53
C THR A 395 29.52 -14.23 5.03
N THR A 396 29.28 -13.02 5.55
CA THR A 396 27.95 -12.62 6.02
C THR A 396 26.98 -12.45 4.85
N TYR A 397 27.42 -11.81 3.77
CA TYR A 397 26.61 -11.68 2.55
C TYR A 397 26.24 -13.05 1.96
N ALA A 398 27.22 -13.95 1.84
CA ALA A 398 26.99 -15.30 1.35
C ALA A 398 26.04 -16.09 2.26
N SER A 399 26.23 -16.04 3.58
CA SER A 399 25.37 -16.71 4.56
C SER A 399 23.93 -16.19 4.54
N LEU A 400 23.74 -14.87 4.41
CA LEU A 400 22.40 -14.27 4.29
C LEU A 400 21.71 -14.71 3.01
N ARG A 401 22.38 -14.62 1.85
CA ARG A 401 21.81 -15.05 0.56
C ARG A 401 21.49 -16.53 0.53
N VAL A 402 22.40 -17.36 1.03
CA VAL A 402 22.19 -18.81 1.13
C VAL A 402 21.07 -19.14 2.12
N GLY A 403 20.96 -18.39 3.22
CA GLY A 403 19.88 -18.54 4.20
C GLY A 403 18.51 -18.16 3.62
N GLU A 404 18.41 -17.05 2.88
CA GLU A 404 17.19 -16.64 2.16
C GLU A 404 16.70 -17.77 1.24
N ILE A 405 17.59 -18.28 0.39
CA ILE A 405 17.31 -19.39 -0.54
C ILE A 405 16.95 -20.67 0.23
N GLY A 406 17.67 -20.97 1.32
CA GLY A 406 17.45 -22.14 2.16
C GLY A 406 16.06 -22.15 2.81
N VAL A 407 15.56 -20.99 3.24
CA VAL A 407 14.22 -20.85 3.82
C VAL A 407 13.13 -21.21 2.81
N ASP A 408 13.31 -20.91 1.52
CA ASP A 408 12.35 -21.30 0.50
C ASP A 408 12.27 -22.81 0.30
N TYR A 409 13.43 -23.48 0.32
CA TYR A 409 13.47 -24.94 0.32
C TYR A 409 12.81 -25.52 1.57
N TYR A 410 13.13 -25.00 2.76
CA TYR A 410 12.49 -25.44 4.01
C TYR A 410 10.96 -25.35 3.97
N LYS A 411 10.43 -24.20 3.51
CA LYS A 411 8.98 -23.97 3.38
C LYS A 411 8.32 -24.95 2.41
N SER A 412 9.05 -25.45 1.40
CA SER A 412 8.56 -26.44 0.43
C SER A 412 8.54 -27.89 0.95
N LEU A 413 9.30 -28.22 2.00
CA LEU A 413 9.47 -29.60 2.48
C LEU A 413 8.26 -30.18 3.21
N LYS A 414 7.75 -29.50 4.24
CA LYS A 414 6.52 -29.89 4.97
C LYS A 414 5.35 -30.20 4.02
N PRO A 415 5.02 -29.34 3.06
CA PRO A 415 3.96 -29.57 2.07
C PRO A 415 4.14 -30.83 1.21
N LEU A 416 5.36 -31.03 0.71
CA LEU A 416 5.71 -32.18 -0.13
C LEU A 416 5.59 -33.48 0.65
N PHE A 417 6.07 -33.47 1.90
CA PHE A 417 5.94 -34.60 2.82
C PHE A 417 4.48 -34.97 3.06
N ILE A 418 3.64 -33.97 3.30
CA ILE A 418 2.21 -34.19 3.53
C ILE A 418 1.50 -34.67 2.24
N SER A 419 1.85 -34.11 1.07
CA SER A 419 1.32 -34.53 -0.24
C SER A 419 1.65 -36.01 -0.55
N LEU A 420 2.82 -36.47 -0.11
CA LEU A 420 3.22 -37.88 -0.23
C LEU A 420 2.34 -38.82 0.61
N ILE A 421 1.88 -38.36 1.79
CA ILE A 421 1.09 -39.17 2.75
C ILE A 421 -0.41 -39.17 2.42
N SER A 422 -0.97 -38.06 1.93
CA SER A 422 -2.44 -37.87 1.83
C SER A 422 -3.01 -37.79 0.41
N TYR A 423 -2.33 -38.39 -0.56
CA TYR A 423 -2.62 -38.31 -2.00
C TYR A 423 -4.10 -38.49 -2.41
N GLU A 424 -4.84 -39.44 -1.82
CA GLU A 424 -6.23 -39.72 -2.24
C GLU A 424 -7.24 -38.66 -1.81
N LYS A 425 -7.06 -38.10 -0.59
CA LYS A 425 -7.93 -37.03 -0.08
C LYS A 425 -7.72 -35.74 -0.86
N ASP A 426 -6.47 -35.45 -1.24
CA ASP A 426 -6.10 -34.25 -2.01
C ASP A 426 -6.74 -34.26 -3.41
N GLN A 427 -6.84 -35.44 -4.06
CA GLN A 427 -7.50 -35.55 -5.37
C GLN A 427 -9.01 -35.28 -5.33
N LEU A 428 -9.70 -35.70 -4.27
CA LEU A 428 -11.14 -35.47 -4.12
C LEU A 428 -11.42 -33.98 -3.95
N GLN A 429 -10.63 -33.30 -3.12
CA GLN A 429 -10.77 -31.87 -2.87
C GLN A 429 -10.47 -31.03 -4.11
N ILE A 430 -9.47 -31.40 -4.93
CA ILE A 430 -9.20 -30.73 -6.20
C ILE A 430 -10.40 -30.85 -7.15
N ARG A 431 -11.02 -32.03 -7.23
CA ARG A 431 -12.21 -32.24 -8.05
C ARG A 431 -13.39 -31.42 -7.55
N GLU A 432 -13.61 -31.41 -6.24
CA GLU A 432 -14.67 -30.62 -5.61
C GLU A 432 -14.47 -29.13 -5.88
N LEU A 433 -13.25 -28.61 -5.71
CA LEU A 433 -12.92 -27.21 -5.92
C LEU A 433 -13.06 -26.78 -7.40
N LYS A 434 -12.69 -27.66 -8.34
CA LYS A 434 -12.97 -27.47 -9.78
C LYS A 434 -14.47 -27.43 -10.07
N LYS A 435 -15.24 -28.33 -9.47
CA LYS A 435 -16.71 -28.39 -9.61
C LYS A 435 -17.38 -27.13 -9.06
N THR A 436 -17.02 -26.72 -7.84
CA THR A 436 -17.54 -25.50 -7.21
C THR A 436 -17.21 -24.26 -8.03
N ARG A 437 -16.00 -24.16 -8.59
CA ARG A 437 -15.64 -23.04 -9.49
C ARG A 437 -16.55 -22.99 -10.71
N GLU A 438 -16.81 -24.13 -11.36
CA GLU A 438 -17.68 -24.20 -12.54
C GLU A 438 -19.12 -23.80 -12.21
N GLU A 439 -19.66 -24.31 -11.10
CA GLU A 439 -21.00 -23.95 -10.62
C GLU A 439 -21.11 -22.45 -10.33
N LEU A 440 -20.11 -21.87 -9.65
CA LEU A 440 -20.09 -20.43 -9.35
C LEU A 440 -19.94 -19.58 -10.60
N ARG A 441 -19.08 -19.99 -11.55
CA ARG A 441 -18.96 -19.31 -12.85
C ARG A 441 -20.30 -19.23 -13.56
N GLN A 442 -21.05 -20.34 -13.62
CA GLN A 442 -22.37 -20.36 -14.23
C GLN A 442 -23.36 -19.44 -13.52
N ARG A 443 -23.37 -19.45 -12.18
CA ARG A 443 -24.25 -18.57 -11.39
C ARG A 443 -23.89 -17.08 -11.55
N VAL A 444 -22.61 -16.73 -11.57
CA VAL A 444 -22.15 -15.36 -11.81
C VAL A 444 -22.51 -14.90 -13.23
N ASN A 445 -22.31 -15.77 -14.24
CA ASN A 445 -22.75 -15.49 -15.60
C ASN A 445 -24.25 -15.24 -15.70
N LEU A 446 -25.06 -16.06 -15.03
CA LEU A 446 -26.52 -15.92 -15.00
C LEU A 446 -26.94 -14.62 -14.30
N PHE A 447 -26.31 -14.28 -13.18
CA PHE A 447 -26.53 -12.99 -12.51
C PHE A 447 -26.24 -11.80 -13.45
N CYS A 448 -25.06 -11.79 -14.08
CA CYS A 448 -24.68 -10.70 -14.98
C CYS A 448 -25.63 -10.59 -16.18
N ASN A 449 -26.03 -11.72 -16.78
CA ASN A 449 -26.93 -11.73 -17.94
C ASN A 449 -28.36 -11.33 -17.59
N ASN A 450 -28.83 -11.62 -16.37
CA ASN A 450 -30.19 -11.26 -15.95
C ASN A 450 -30.31 -9.78 -15.58
N TYR A 451 -29.32 -9.23 -14.88
CA TYR A 451 -29.39 -7.86 -14.33
C TYR A 451 -28.61 -6.83 -15.17
N GLY A 452 -27.57 -7.26 -15.89
CA GLY A 452 -26.68 -6.40 -16.67
C GLY A 452 -27.38 -5.61 -17.78
N PRO A 453 -28.17 -6.25 -18.67
CA PRO A 453 -28.84 -5.56 -19.78
C PRO A 453 -29.83 -4.48 -19.33
N GLY A 454 -30.41 -4.60 -18.13
CA GLY A 454 -31.32 -3.60 -17.57
C GLY A 454 -30.61 -2.36 -17.02
N MET A 455 -29.32 -2.46 -16.70
CA MET A 455 -28.54 -1.37 -16.09
C MET A 455 -27.64 -0.63 -17.08
N PHE A 456 -27.10 -1.35 -18.08
CA PHE A 456 -26.11 -0.81 -19.01
C PHE A 456 -26.59 -1.00 -20.45
N GLN A 457 -26.76 0.12 -21.17
CA GLN A 457 -27.21 0.11 -22.56
C GLN A 457 -26.20 -0.55 -23.51
N ASP A 458 -24.91 -0.53 -23.15
CA ASP A 458 -23.78 -1.07 -23.89
C ASP A 458 -23.32 -2.44 -23.37
N TYR A 459 -24.14 -3.16 -22.59
CA TYR A 459 -23.76 -4.40 -21.89
C TYR A 459 -23.15 -5.45 -22.84
N ASP A 460 -23.84 -5.77 -23.95
CA ASP A 460 -23.40 -6.82 -24.88
C ASP A 460 -22.13 -6.43 -25.65
N GLU A 461 -21.93 -5.14 -25.93
CA GLU A 461 -20.73 -4.62 -26.59
C GLU A 461 -19.53 -4.67 -25.65
N PHE A 462 -19.67 -4.10 -24.44
CA PHE A 462 -18.64 -4.12 -23.42
C PHE A 462 -18.23 -5.56 -23.06
N TYR A 463 -19.20 -6.47 -22.90
CA TYR A 463 -18.92 -7.85 -22.52
C TYR A 463 -18.17 -8.63 -23.58
N ARG A 464 -18.55 -8.48 -24.86
CA ARG A 464 -17.80 -9.07 -25.98
C ARG A 464 -16.38 -8.56 -25.99
N ASN A 465 -16.18 -7.25 -25.90
CA ASN A 465 -14.85 -6.64 -25.85
C ASN A 465 -14.05 -7.12 -24.63
N TYR A 466 -14.69 -7.31 -23.48
CA TYR A 466 -14.02 -7.76 -22.25
C TYR A 466 -13.54 -9.22 -22.33
N ASN A 467 -14.30 -10.11 -22.98
CA ASN A 467 -14.03 -11.56 -22.99
C ASN A 467 -13.47 -12.13 -24.31
N GLN A 468 -13.51 -11.38 -25.42
CA GLN A 468 -13.11 -11.82 -26.78
C GLN A 468 -11.87 -11.11 -27.36
N MET A 469 -11.05 -10.42 -26.56
CA MET A 469 -9.76 -9.93 -27.07
C MET A 469 -8.81 -11.11 -27.31
N GLU A 470 -8.87 -11.69 -28.52
CA GLU A 470 -8.08 -12.85 -28.93
C GLU A 470 -6.79 -12.46 -29.70
N THR A 471 -6.64 -11.21 -30.15
CA THR A 471 -5.50 -10.78 -30.97
C THR A 471 -4.88 -9.43 -30.58
N GLU A 472 -3.57 -9.25 -30.81
CA GLU A 472 -2.82 -7.99 -30.59
C GLU A 472 -3.43 -6.81 -31.38
N THR A 473 -4.10 -7.08 -32.49
CA THR A 473 -4.75 -6.08 -33.35
C THR A 473 -5.93 -5.37 -32.67
N ASP A 474 -6.76 -6.09 -31.91
CA ASP A 474 -7.91 -5.52 -31.18
C ASP A 474 -7.45 -4.59 -30.04
N TYR A 475 -6.28 -4.87 -29.46
CA TYR A 475 -5.68 -4.05 -28.41
C TYR A 475 -5.23 -2.69 -28.95
N ASP A 476 -4.66 -2.64 -30.15
CA ASP A 476 -4.22 -1.41 -30.80
C ASP A 476 -5.42 -0.55 -31.27
N GLU A 477 -6.51 -1.16 -31.74
CA GLU A 477 -7.76 -0.44 -32.08
C GLU A 477 -8.43 0.16 -30.83
N PHE A 478 -8.48 -0.58 -29.71
CA PHE A 478 -9.01 -0.07 -28.44
C PHE A 478 -8.18 1.11 -27.89
N LYS A 479 -6.86 1.04 -28.01
CA LYS A 479 -5.93 2.12 -27.62
C LYS A 479 -6.08 3.36 -28.51
N GLN A 480 -6.48 3.19 -29.77
CA GLN A 480 -6.78 4.29 -30.69
C GLN A 480 -8.13 4.96 -30.41
N SER A 481 -9.14 4.22 -29.94
CA SER A 481 -10.44 4.78 -29.54
C SER A 481 -10.40 5.46 -28.16
N HIS A 482 -9.58 4.94 -27.24
CA HIS A 482 -9.35 5.49 -25.90
C HIS A 482 -7.95 6.12 -25.82
N LYS A 483 -7.69 7.15 -26.63
CA LYS A 483 -6.39 7.84 -26.64
C LYS A 483 -6.05 8.33 -25.23
N PRO A 484 -4.97 7.86 -24.59
CA PRO A 484 -4.42 8.56 -23.45
C PRO A 484 -4.03 9.97 -23.90
N LEU A 485 -4.29 10.99 -23.07
CA LEU A 485 -3.76 12.34 -23.29
C LEU A 485 -2.26 12.22 -23.61
N ARG A 486 -1.91 12.59 -24.83
CA ARG A 486 -0.59 12.39 -25.43
C ARG A 486 0.43 13.13 -24.58
N ARG A 487 1.22 12.39 -23.80
CA ARG A 487 2.45 12.90 -23.17
C ARG A 487 3.34 13.41 -24.30
N GLN A 488 3.50 14.73 -24.43
CA GLN A 488 4.58 15.30 -25.22
C GLN A 488 5.88 14.95 -24.49
N ASN A 489 6.46 13.79 -24.79
CA ASN A 489 7.86 13.55 -24.48
C ASN A 489 8.67 14.40 -25.45
N SER A 490 9.19 15.52 -24.98
CA SER A 490 10.33 16.19 -25.60
C SER A 490 11.53 15.24 -25.49
N TRP A 491 11.81 14.54 -26.59
CA TRP A 491 13.07 13.83 -26.77
C TRP A 491 14.15 14.86 -27.10
N THR A 492 14.96 15.23 -26.12
CA THR A 492 16.25 15.87 -26.37
C THR A 492 17.29 15.29 -25.43
N SER A 493 18.24 14.57 -26.04
CA SER A 493 19.63 14.29 -25.62
C SER A 493 19.90 13.70 -24.23
N MET A 494 20.72 12.65 -24.22
CA MET A 494 21.43 12.12 -23.05
C MET A 494 22.00 13.25 -22.18
N ASP A 495 21.34 13.54 -21.07
CA ASP A 495 21.92 14.30 -19.99
C ASP A 495 22.00 13.38 -18.77
N LEU A 496 23.23 13.04 -18.40
CA LEU A 496 23.57 12.17 -17.28
C LEU A 496 23.44 12.97 -15.97
N THR A 497 22.25 13.51 -15.73
CA THR A 497 21.97 14.27 -14.51
C THR A 497 21.37 13.35 -13.45
N LEU A 498 22.17 13.08 -12.41
CA LEU A 498 21.85 12.37 -11.16
C LEU A 498 20.77 13.08 -10.32
N ASN A 499 19.60 13.34 -10.90
CA ASN A 499 18.51 14.03 -10.21
C ASN A 499 17.49 13.06 -9.59
N ASN A 500 17.58 11.75 -9.88
CA ASN A 500 16.66 10.76 -9.33
C ASN A 500 17.35 9.42 -9.01
N LEU A 501 17.22 8.97 -7.74
CA LEU A 501 17.76 7.68 -7.27
C LEU A 501 17.08 6.48 -7.94
N SER A 502 15.90 6.66 -8.54
CA SER A 502 15.18 5.62 -9.29
C SER A 502 15.87 5.19 -10.57
N ASP A 503 16.76 6.02 -11.12
CA ASP A 503 17.35 5.83 -12.45
C ASP A 503 18.71 5.09 -12.38
N ILE A 504 19.15 4.71 -11.17
CA ILE A 504 20.36 3.92 -10.96
C ILE A 504 20.09 2.45 -11.31
N PRO A 505 20.84 1.83 -12.24
CA PRO A 505 20.55 0.50 -12.75
C PRO A 505 20.67 -0.65 -11.73
N ILE A 506 21.25 -0.42 -10.55
CA ILE A 506 21.17 -1.34 -9.41
C ILE A 506 19.71 -1.59 -8.97
N PHE A 507 18.82 -0.62 -9.18
CA PHE A 507 17.39 -0.71 -8.85
C PHE A 507 16.50 -1.11 -10.03
N SER A 508 17.03 -1.21 -11.26
CA SER A 508 16.29 -1.65 -12.46
C SER A 508 16.45 -3.15 -12.75
N ALA A 509 17.48 -3.81 -12.22
CA ALA A 509 17.70 -5.24 -12.42
C ALA A 509 16.72 -6.16 -11.65
N ALA A 510 15.80 -5.62 -10.85
CA ALA A 510 14.77 -6.40 -10.16
C ALA A 510 13.59 -6.82 -11.07
N ASP A 511 13.52 -6.29 -12.30
CA ASP A 511 12.38 -6.48 -13.21
C ASP A 511 12.36 -7.84 -13.94
N LEU A 512 13.34 -8.74 -13.72
CA LEU A 512 13.36 -10.08 -14.36
C LEU A 512 13.07 -11.28 -13.42
N GLU A 513 12.95 -11.09 -12.10
CA GLU A 513 12.69 -12.22 -11.17
C GLU A 513 11.50 -12.03 -10.21
N GLN A 514 10.91 -10.83 -10.09
CA GLN A 514 9.91 -10.55 -9.04
C GLN A 514 8.44 -10.71 -9.42
N SER A 515 8.11 -11.33 -10.57
CA SER A 515 6.71 -11.65 -10.90
C SER A 515 6.11 -12.79 -10.05
N ASN A 516 6.86 -13.42 -9.13
CA ASN A 516 6.42 -14.66 -8.49
C ASN A 516 6.47 -14.80 -6.95
N ASP A 517 6.86 -13.79 -6.17
CA ASP A 517 6.92 -13.94 -4.71
C ASP A 517 5.91 -13.09 -3.95
N ILE A 518 4.93 -13.76 -3.32
CA ILE A 518 4.24 -13.23 -2.15
C ILE A 518 5.17 -13.45 -0.97
N SER A 519 5.65 -12.34 -0.39
CA SER A 519 6.34 -12.30 0.88
C SER A 519 5.49 -12.96 1.97
N THR A 520 5.94 -14.12 2.43
CA THR A 520 5.48 -14.78 3.64
C THR A 520 5.98 -13.98 4.85
N SER A 521 5.08 -13.25 5.50
CA SER A 521 5.28 -12.79 6.87
C SER A 521 4.15 -13.33 7.75
N GLU A 522 4.35 -14.55 8.26
CA GLU A 522 3.61 -15.03 9.42
C GLU A 522 4.19 -14.29 10.65
N SER A 523 3.41 -13.36 11.19
CA SER A 523 3.55 -12.96 12.59
C SER A 523 2.67 -13.90 13.40
N SER A 524 3.28 -14.62 14.34
CA SER A 524 2.63 -15.39 15.39
C SER A 524 1.61 -14.53 16.13
N ASP A 525 0.34 -14.84 15.95
CA ASP A 525 -0.74 -14.32 16.79
C ASP A 525 -0.81 -15.18 18.06
N GLU A 526 -0.33 -14.64 19.18
CA GLU A 526 -0.74 -15.10 20.51
C GLU A 526 -2.11 -14.48 20.80
N VAL A 527 -3.12 -15.35 20.84
CA VAL A 527 -4.50 -15.02 21.21
C VAL A 527 -4.55 -14.75 22.71
N ASN A 528 -5.11 -13.61 23.11
CA ASN A 528 -5.60 -13.39 24.47
C ASN A 528 -7.13 -13.24 24.37
N ASP A 529 -7.81 -14.00 25.23
CA ASP A 529 -9.25 -14.18 25.34
C ASP A 529 -10.05 -12.87 25.42
N GLU A 530 -11.19 -12.82 24.71
CA GLU A 530 -12.52 -12.82 25.36
C GLU A 530 -13.70 -12.77 24.35
N LYS A 531 -14.72 -13.58 24.70
CA LYS A 531 -16.12 -13.70 24.21
C LYS A 531 -16.37 -14.54 22.96
N GLU A 532 -16.49 -15.83 23.25
CA GLU A 532 -17.11 -16.90 22.48
C GLU A 532 -18.50 -16.53 21.94
N VAL A 533 -18.66 -16.71 20.62
CA VAL A 533 -19.92 -17.14 20.02
C VAL A 533 -19.61 -18.51 19.41
N GLU A 534 -20.24 -19.55 19.93
CA GLU A 534 -20.08 -20.94 19.50
C GLU A 534 -20.28 -21.07 17.98
N VAL A 535 -19.22 -21.48 17.28
CA VAL A 535 -19.29 -22.00 15.92
C VAL A 535 -18.45 -23.27 15.89
N GLU A 536 -19.07 -24.36 15.44
CA GLU A 536 -18.54 -25.73 15.43
C GLU A 536 -17.10 -25.83 14.92
N ASP A 537 -16.30 -26.51 15.73
CA ASP A 537 -14.87 -26.77 15.52
C ASP A 537 -14.67 -27.77 14.37
N VAL A 538 -14.21 -27.26 13.22
CA VAL A 538 -13.60 -28.05 12.13
C VAL A 538 -12.18 -27.52 11.90
N GLY A 539 -11.38 -27.47 12.96
CA GLY A 539 -9.97 -27.06 12.95
C GLY A 539 -9.01 -28.24 13.01
N ASP A 540 -8.35 -28.54 11.87
CA ASP A 540 -6.90 -28.92 11.75
C ASP A 540 -6.60 -29.33 10.29
N HIS A 541 -7.54 -30.08 9.67
CA HIS A 541 -7.37 -30.64 8.32
C HIS A 541 -7.27 -29.58 7.20
N SER A 542 -7.95 -28.44 7.31
CA SER A 542 -8.00 -27.41 6.26
C SER A 542 -6.68 -26.63 6.12
N ASN A 543 -5.98 -26.40 7.23
CA ASN A 543 -4.66 -25.76 7.25
C ASN A 543 -3.61 -26.68 6.64
N GLU A 544 -3.66 -27.97 6.95
CA GLU A 544 -2.72 -28.94 6.40
C GLU A 544 -2.88 -29.11 4.89
N VAL A 545 -4.12 -29.13 4.39
CA VAL A 545 -4.48 -29.20 2.97
C VAL A 545 -4.04 -27.95 2.20
N SER A 546 -4.20 -26.78 2.81
CA SER A 546 -3.77 -25.54 2.19
C SER A 546 -2.29 -25.47 1.90
N VAL A 547 -1.49 -26.06 2.78
CA VAL A 547 -0.05 -26.11 2.62
C VAL A 547 0.29 -27.05 1.46
N ARG A 548 -0.42 -28.17 1.29
CA ARG A 548 -0.22 -29.15 0.18
C ARG A 548 -0.43 -28.53 -1.21
N LEU A 549 -1.55 -27.85 -1.41
CA LEU A 549 -1.93 -27.26 -2.70
C LEU A 549 -1.04 -26.09 -3.13
N ARG A 550 -0.57 -25.27 -2.18
CA ARG A 550 0.41 -24.20 -2.45
C ARG A 550 1.69 -24.68 -3.10
N ASN A 551 2.20 -25.81 -2.64
CA ASN A 551 3.56 -26.23 -2.98
C ASN A 551 3.59 -27.04 -4.26
N ALA A 552 2.53 -27.78 -4.54
CA ALA A 552 2.23 -28.33 -5.85
C ALA A 552 2.34 -27.29 -6.99
N ILE A 553 1.83 -26.09 -6.77
CA ILE A 553 1.87 -25.01 -7.77
C ILE A 553 3.24 -24.34 -7.82
N ARG A 554 3.90 -24.16 -6.67
CA ARG A 554 5.27 -23.61 -6.58
C ARG A 554 6.28 -24.49 -7.33
N GLU A 555 6.08 -25.80 -7.35
CA GLU A 555 6.93 -26.75 -8.05
C GLU A 555 6.72 -26.81 -9.56
N ARG A 556 5.50 -26.59 -10.04
CA ARG A 556 5.23 -26.50 -11.49
C ARG A 556 5.87 -25.25 -12.10
N ARG A 557 5.90 -24.14 -11.37
CA ARG A 557 6.60 -22.89 -11.77
C ARG A 557 8.11 -23.08 -11.95
N GLN A 558 8.74 -23.93 -11.14
CA GLN A 558 10.18 -24.15 -11.19
C GLN A 558 10.63 -25.20 -12.22
N ASN A 559 9.69 -25.91 -12.87
CA ASN A 559 9.95 -26.83 -13.97
C ASN A 559 9.56 -26.27 -15.35
N SER A 560 9.01 -25.05 -15.39
CA SER A 560 8.59 -24.36 -16.62
C SER A 560 9.60 -23.29 -17.08
N PHE A 561 10.78 -23.25 -16.45
CA PHE A 561 11.94 -22.45 -16.82
C PHE A 561 13.19 -23.33 -16.88
#